data_AF-A0A2T2WCN8-F1
#
_entry.id   AF-A0A2T2WCN8-F1
#
_cell.length_a   1.000
_cell.length_b   1.000
_cell.length_c   1.000
_cell.angle_alpha   90.00
_cell.angle_beta   90.00
_cell.angle_gamma   90.00
#
_symmetry.space_group_name_H-M   'P 1'
#
loop_
_entity.id
_entity.type
_entity.pdbx_description
1 polymer ?
#
loop_
_entity_poly.entity_id
_entity_poly.type
_entity_poly.pdbx_seq_one_letter_code
_entity_poly.pdbx_strand_id
1 'polypeptide(L)'
;MGEKFLEHIHQGRAGSFYGQEGSKRLEEMIQEGDCTTFEGTVEFVAQLLKALRYDHRQQDCAKEVSLTDQLRQGTSAKDLYNFLFGLSYLRPQFELRWHAKPLDQLSPGERGVLLLTFYLLVDRGDIPLIIDQPEENLDNQTIAGTLVPLIKKAKKRRQIIMVTHNPNLAVVCDADQLVYANLNKADGNRVTYV
;
A
#
# COMPACT_ATOMS: atom_id res chain seq x y z
N MET A 1 10.70 7.79 12.13
CA MET A 1 12.15 7.66 12.43
C MET A 1 12.70 8.93 13.08
N GLY A 2 12.55 10.09 12.42
CA GLY A 2 13.14 11.36 12.85
C GLY A 2 12.89 11.72 14.32
N GLU A 3 11.63 11.72 14.77
CA GLU A 3 11.28 12.05 16.16
C GLU A 3 11.98 11.14 17.18
N LYS A 4 11.94 9.81 16.98
CA LYS A 4 12.60 8.83 17.85
C LYS A 4 14.12 8.98 17.87
N PHE A 5 14.73 9.39 16.76
CA PHE A 5 16.16 9.68 16.73
C PHE A 5 16.49 10.93 17.56
N LEU A 6 15.69 11.99 17.43
CA LEU A 6 15.84 13.24 18.18
C LEU A 6 15.53 13.10 19.68
N GLU A 7 14.83 12.05 20.11
CA GLU A 7 14.72 11.70 21.54
C GLU A 7 16.07 11.32 22.15
N HIS A 8 17.00 10.78 21.35
CA HIS A 8 18.33 10.37 21.81
C HIS A 8 19.35 11.51 21.75
N ILE A 9 19.10 12.54 20.94
CA ILE A 9 20.00 13.66 20.67
C ILE A 9 19.51 14.96 21.33
N HIS A 10 20.43 15.69 21.95
CA HIS A 10 20.18 17.00 22.54
C HIS A 10 20.40 18.11 21.51
N GLN A 11 19.31 18.58 20.91
CA GLN A 11 19.36 19.60 19.84
C GLN A 11 19.89 20.98 20.27
N GLY A 12 20.09 21.23 21.57
CA GLY A 12 20.61 22.51 22.10
C GLY A 12 22.10 22.53 22.48
N ARG A 13 22.90 21.50 22.13
CA ARG A 13 24.33 21.43 22.53
C ARG A 13 25.29 21.65 21.37
N ALA A 14 25.50 20.64 20.55
CA ALA A 14 26.50 20.64 19.48
C ALA A 14 26.16 19.58 18.41
N GLY A 15 26.86 19.61 17.27
CA GLY A 15 26.73 18.62 16.19
C GLY A 15 25.78 19.01 15.07
N SER A 16 25.72 18.16 14.04
CA SER A 16 24.94 18.40 12.81
C SER A 16 23.42 18.45 13.02
N PHE A 17 22.93 17.98 14.17
CA PHE A 17 21.50 17.91 14.50
C PHE A 17 21.06 19.01 15.49
N TYR A 18 21.81 20.12 15.54
CA TYR A 18 21.52 21.27 16.40
C TYR A 18 20.34 22.12 15.89
N GLY A 19 19.43 22.49 16.78
CA GLY A 19 18.31 23.39 16.51
C GLY A 19 17.33 22.90 15.44
N GLN A 20 16.51 23.82 14.91
CA GLN A 20 15.55 23.52 13.85
C GLN A 20 16.22 23.12 12.53
N GLU A 21 17.41 23.68 12.24
CA GLU A 21 18.20 23.32 11.05
C GLU A 21 18.65 21.86 11.09
N GLY A 22 19.00 21.35 12.29
CA GLY A 22 19.35 19.96 12.49
C GLY A 22 18.18 18.98 12.29
N SER A 23 16.97 19.35 12.71
CA SER A 23 15.76 18.57 12.40
C SER A 23 15.51 18.50 10.91
N LYS A 24 15.61 19.65 10.21
CA LYS A 24 15.41 19.73 8.76
C LYS A 24 16.45 18.88 8.01
N ARG A 25 17.72 18.92 8.43
CA ARG A 25 18.78 18.09 7.86
C ARG A 25 18.51 16.60 8.03
N LEU A 26 18.00 16.20 9.20
CA LEU A 26 17.61 14.80 9.43
C LEU A 26 16.45 14.38 8.52
N GLU A 27 15.46 15.26 8.31
CA GLU A 27 14.37 15.01 7.37
C GLU A 27 14.85 14.88 5.93
N GLU A 28 15.76 15.74 5.48
CA GLU A 28 16.42 15.65 4.17
C GLU A 28 17.15 14.32 4.01
N MET A 29 17.95 13.90 4.99
CA MET A 29 18.64 12.60 4.96
C MET A 29 17.65 11.42 4.92
N ILE A 30 16.52 11.50 5.61
CA ILE A 30 15.47 10.46 5.58
C ILE A 30 14.79 10.41 4.21
N GLN A 31 14.58 11.55 3.55
CA GLN A 31 13.96 11.62 2.21
C GLN A 31 14.90 11.13 1.10
N GLU A 32 16.19 11.44 1.21
CA GLU A 32 17.21 11.02 0.24
C GLU A 32 17.66 9.57 0.43
N GLY A 33 17.57 9.04 1.65
CA GLY A 33 18.01 7.69 1.98
C GLY A 33 17.11 6.59 1.39
N ASP A 34 17.69 5.70 0.58
CA ASP A 34 17.00 4.50 0.10
C ASP A 34 17.14 3.35 1.11
N CYS A 35 16.12 3.13 1.93
CA CYS A 35 16.05 1.98 2.84
C CYS A 35 15.26 0.78 2.26
N THR A 36 15.00 0.76 0.94
CA THR A 36 14.35 -0.38 0.29
C THR A 36 15.32 -1.51 -0.05
N THR A 37 16.62 -1.20 -0.10
CA THR A 37 17.72 -2.14 -0.37
C THR A 37 18.61 -2.32 0.86
N PHE A 38 19.33 -3.45 0.91
CA PHE A 38 20.29 -3.72 1.99
C PHE A 38 21.43 -2.71 1.95
N GLU A 39 22.02 -2.48 0.78
CA GLU A 39 23.12 -1.55 0.55
C GLU A 39 22.72 -0.12 0.90
N GLY A 40 21.54 0.33 0.45
CA GLY A 40 21.04 1.66 0.75
C GLY A 40 20.76 1.87 2.24
N THR A 41 20.29 0.83 2.95
CA THR A 41 20.13 0.89 4.41
C THR A 41 21.48 1.06 5.13
N VAL A 42 22.51 0.32 4.70
CA VAL A 42 23.87 0.42 5.27
C VAL A 42 24.45 1.81 4.99
N GLU A 43 24.30 2.31 3.77
CA GLU A 43 24.78 3.63 3.39
C GLU A 43 24.09 4.73 4.20
N PHE A 44 22.78 4.66 4.36
CA PHE A 44 22.00 5.60 5.16
C PHE A 44 22.45 5.65 6.63
N VAL A 45 22.64 4.48 7.27
CA VAL A 45 23.17 4.42 8.65
C VAL A 45 24.60 4.97 8.71
N ALA A 46 25.45 4.69 7.72
CA ALA A 46 26.81 5.23 7.65
C ALA A 46 26.81 6.77 7.51
N GLN A 47 25.90 7.33 6.71
CA GLN A 47 25.72 8.78 6.57
C GLN A 47 25.26 9.41 7.90
N LEU A 48 24.33 8.79 8.62
CA LEU A 48 23.93 9.24 9.96
C LEU A 48 25.09 9.22 10.96
N LEU A 49 25.89 8.14 10.96
CA LEU A 49 27.09 8.06 11.82
C LEU A 49 28.13 9.11 11.46
N LYS A 50 28.31 9.40 10.17
CA LYS A 50 29.20 10.47 9.70
C LYS A 50 28.70 11.83 10.19
N ALA A 51 27.40 12.10 10.07
CA ALA A 51 26.78 13.34 10.55
C ALA A 51 26.81 13.49 12.08
N LEU A 52 26.84 12.38 12.82
CA LEU A 52 27.07 12.37 14.27
C LEU A 52 28.54 12.63 14.64
N ARG A 53 29.50 12.16 13.83
CA ARG A 53 30.94 12.33 14.11
C ARG A 53 31.47 13.69 13.71
N TYR A 54 30.92 14.27 12.65
CA TYR A 54 31.39 15.53 12.09
C TYR A 54 30.26 16.56 12.07
N ASP A 55 30.56 17.75 12.59
CA ASP A 55 29.65 18.91 12.56
C ASP A 55 29.64 19.52 11.15
N HIS A 56 28.52 19.36 10.45
CA HIS A 56 28.34 19.86 9.09
C HIS A 56 27.60 21.21 9.03
N ARG A 57 27.52 21.97 10.13
CA ARG A 57 26.89 23.30 10.14
C ARG A 57 27.65 24.37 9.34
N GLN A 58 28.96 24.20 9.11
CA GLN A 58 29.78 25.08 8.28
C GLN A 58 30.37 24.29 7.12
N GLN A 59 30.16 24.77 5.88
CA GLN A 59 30.56 24.06 4.64
C GLN A 59 32.08 23.82 4.52
N ASP A 60 32.92 24.61 5.20
CA ASP A 60 34.38 24.59 5.03
C ASP A 60 35.18 23.88 6.14
N CYS A 61 34.56 23.43 7.24
CA CYS A 61 35.28 22.76 8.33
C CYS A 61 34.36 21.78 9.09
N ALA A 62 34.46 20.51 8.73
CA ALA A 62 33.79 19.43 9.45
C ALA A 62 34.53 19.16 10.77
N LYS A 63 34.17 19.90 11.84
CA LYS A 63 34.77 19.71 13.17
C LYS A 63 34.31 18.37 13.75
N GLU A 64 35.26 17.58 14.26
CA GLU A 64 34.92 16.36 14.99
C GLU A 64 34.22 16.72 16.30
N VAL A 65 33.07 16.09 16.55
CA VAL A 65 32.29 16.30 17.77
C VAL A 65 32.14 14.97 18.49
N SER A 66 32.39 14.96 19.79
CA SER A 66 32.16 13.77 20.59
C SER A 66 30.67 13.44 20.63
N LEU A 67 30.34 12.16 20.44
CA LEU A 67 28.96 11.67 20.52
C LEU A 67 28.34 11.98 21.90
N THR A 68 29.13 11.90 22.97
CA THR A 68 28.69 12.16 24.35
C THR A 68 28.13 13.57 24.54
N ASP A 69 28.64 14.53 23.79
CA ASP A 69 28.28 15.94 23.92
C ASP A 69 26.95 16.24 23.21
N GLN A 70 26.52 15.32 22.35
CA GLN A 70 25.29 15.40 21.56
C GLN A 70 24.14 14.60 22.18
N LEU A 71 24.40 13.72 23.15
CA LEU A 71 23.34 12.90 23.77
C LEU A 71 22.44 13.73 24.70
N ARG A 72 21.16 13.38 24.72
CA ARG A 72 20.19 13.90 25.69
C ARG A 72 20.53 13.41 27.10
N GLN A 73 20.20 14.20 28.12
CA GLN A 73 20.34 13.74 29.51
C GLN A 73 19.50 12.48 29.73
N GLY A 74 20.13 11.42 30.25
CA GLY A 74 19.49 10.12 30.50
C GLY A 74 19.60 9.11 29.37
N THR A 75 20.17 9.45 28.20
CA THR A 75 20.46 8.50 27.12
C THR A 75 21.94 8.15 27.05
N SER A 76 22.25 6.87 26.92
CA SER A 76 23.63 6.41 26.73
C SER A 76 23.98 6.26 25.25
N ALA A 77 25.27 6.27 24.92
CA ALA A 77 25.74 5.99 23.55
C ALA A 77 25.29 4.59 23.07
N LYS A 78 25.20 3.63 24.00
CA LYS A 78 24.70 2.28 23.73
C LYS A 78 23.23 2.30 23.28
N ASP A 79 22.40 3.13 23.91
CA ASP A 79 20.98 3.22 23.56
C ASP A 79 20.79 3.77 22.14
N LEU A 80 21.56 4.81 21.79
CA LEU A 80 21.56 5.35 20.42
C LEU A 80 22.05 4.31 19.40
N TYR A 81 23.12 3.56 19.70
CA TYR A 81 23.58 2.51 18.79
C TYR A 81 22.58 1.37 18.65
N ASN A 82 21.94 0.94 19.74
CA ASN A 82 20.87 -0.04 19.69
C ASN A 82 19.70 0.46 18.83
N PHE A 83 19.35 1.74 18.92
CA PHE A 83 18.32 2.33 18.06
C PHE A 83 18.74 2.33 16.58
N LEU A 84 19.94 2.83 16.27
CA LEU A 84 20.47 2.93 14.90
C LEU A 84 20.64 1.56 14.24
N PHE A 85 21.33 0.64 14.89
CA PHE A 85 21.62 -0.67 14.32
C PHE A 85 20.52 -1.70 14.55
N GLY A 86 19.59 -1.43 15.46
CA GLY A 86 18.41 -2.27 15.68
C GLY A 86 17.36 -2.14 14.58
N LEU A 87 17.45 -1.12 13.72
CA LEU A 87 16.59 -0.89 12.55
C LEU A 87 15.08 -0.95 12.85
N SER A 88 14.67 -0.79 14.11
CA SER A 88 13.28 -0.89 14.56
C SER A 88 12.36 0.21 13.99
N TYR A 89 12.97 1.22 13.37
CA TYR A 89 12.30 2.29 12.64
C TYR A 89 11.97 1.92 11.19
N LEU A 90 12.57 0.86 10.64
CA LEU A 90 12.20 0.31 9.35
C LEU A 90 10.95 -0.55 9.52
N ARG A 91 9.92 -0.27 8.74
CA ARG A 91 8.68 -1.04 8.72
C ARG A 91 8.42 -1.50 7.29
N PRO A 92 8.08 -2.78 7.07
CA PRO A 92 7.70 -3.23 5.75
C PRO A 92 6.44 -2.48 5.33
N GLN A 93 6.49 -1.88 4.13
CA GLN A 93 5.31 -1.35 3.47
C GLN A 93 4.93 -2.31 2.35
N PHE A 94 3.67 -2.72 2.33
CA PHE A 94 3.13 -3.57 1.29
C PHE A 94 2.34 -2.69 0.33
N GLU A 95 2.75 -2.69 -0.93
CA GLU A 95 1.99 -2.08 -2.01
C GLU A 95 1.41 -3.18 -2.88
N LEU A 96 0.09 -3.13 -3.10
CA LEU A 96 -0.55 -4.05 -4.02
C LEU A 96 -0.45 -3.48 -5.45
N ARG A 97 -0.12 -4.34 -6.41
CA ARG A 97 0.05 -3.95 -7.82
C ARG A 97 -0.72 -4.88 -8.73
N TRP A 98 -1.37 -4.32 -9.74
CA TRP A 98 -2.06 -5.05 -10.81
C TRP A 98 -1.32 -4.82 -12.12
N HIS A 99 -0.78 -5.89 -12.72
CA HIS A 99 0.14 -5.80 -13.88
C HIS A 99 1.25 -4.75 -13.70
N ALA A 100 1.92 -4.78 -12.54
CA ALA A 100 2.96 -3.83 -12.11
C ALA A 100 2.51 -2.36 -11.90
N LYS A 101 1.24 -2.03 -12.16
CA LYS A 101 0.66 -0.73 -11.83
C LYS A 101 0.19 -0.69 -10.37
N PRO A 102 0.48 0.38 -9.61
CA PRO A 102 -0.10 0.58 -8.28
C PRO A 102 -1.60 0.92 -8.37
N LEU A 103 -2.36 0.70 -7.28
CA LEU A 103 -3.83 0.83 -7.28
C LEU A 103 -4.34 2.23 -7.66
N ASP A 104 -3.61 3.26 -7.23
CA ASP A 104 -3.91 4.66 -7.50
C ASP A 104 -3.85 4.99 -9.00
N GLN A 105 -3.09 4.23 -9.78
CA GLN A 105 -2.96 4.35 -11.24
C GLN A 105 -3.92 3.46 -12.04
N LEU A 106 -4.75 2.66 -11.39
CA LEU A 106 -5.74 1.81 -12.07
C LEU A 106 -6.94 2.61 -12.56
N SER A 107 -7.42 2.27 -13.75
CA SER A 107 -8.70 2.76 -14.27
C SER A 107 -9.89 2.24 -13.43
N PRO A 108 -11.07 2.90 -13.48
CA PRO A 108 -12.25 2.43 -12.78
C PRO A 108 -12.60 0.96 -13.06
N GLY A 109 -12.49 0.53 -14.33
CA GLY A 109 -12.72 -0.87 -14.73
C GLY A 109 -11.69 -1.85 -14.16
N GLU A 110 -10.39 -1.51 -14.22
CA GLU A 110 -9.33 -2.35 -13.61
C GLU A 110 -9.53 -2.49 -12.10
N ARG A 111 -9.93 -1.41 -11.41
CA ARG A 111 -10.26 -1.45 -9.96
C ARG A 111 -11.45 -2.37 -9.68
N GLY A 112 -12.48 -2.32 -10.52
CA GLY A 112 -13.65 -3.21 -10.43
C GLY A 112 -13.26 -4.68 -10.54
N VAL A 113 -12.47 -5.04 -11.56
CA VAL A 113 -11.98 -6.42 -11.75
C VAL A 113 -11.12 -6.89 -10.59
N LEU A 114 -10.23 -6.03 -10.10
CA LEU A 114 -9.38 -6.35 -8.96
C LEU A 114 -10.22 -6.67 -7.71
N LEU A 115 -11.22 -5.83 -7.42
CA LEU A 115 -12.14 -6.02 -6.31
C LEU A 115 -12.93 -7.34 -6.45
N LEU A 116 -13.49 -7.59 -7.64
CA LEU A 116 -14.18 -8.84 -7.93
C LEU A 116 -13.25 -10.05 -7.78
N THR A 117 -11.98 -9.93 -8.17
CA THR A 117 -10.99 -11.00 -7.99
C THR A 117 -10.79 -11.33 -6.51
N PHE A 118 -10.71 -10.31 -5.64
CA PHE A 118 -10.62 -10.52 -4.20
C PHE A 118 -11.83 -11.27 -3.63
N TYR A 119 -13.04 -10.82 -3.95
CA TYR A 119 -14.25 -11.48 -3.48
C TYR A 119 -14.43 -12.89 -4.08
N LEU A 120 -14.13 -13.09 -5.35
CA LEU A 120 -14.39 -14.36 -6.01
C LEU A 120 -13.34 -15.42 -5.65
N LEU A 121 -12.06 -15.05 -5.50
CA LEU A 121 -10.97 -16.01 -5.32
C LEU A 121 -10.25 -15.96 -3.97
N VAL A 122 -10.07 -14.77 -3.38
CA VAL A 122 -9.24 -14.62 -2.18
C VAL A 122 -10.06 -14.87 -0.93
N ASP A 123 -11.26 -14.32 -0.86
CA ASP A 123 -12.23 -14.60 0.20
C ASP A 123 -12.53 -16.11 0.23
N ARG A 124 -12.18 -16.79 1.32
CA ARG A 124 -12.38 -18.24 1.47
C ARG A 124 -13.76 -18.61 2.01
N GLY A 125 -14.59 -17.63 2.34
CA GLY A 125 -15.97 -17.87 2.74
C GLY A 125 -16.80 -18.47 1.61
N ASP A 126 -17.75 -19.32 1.99
CA ASP A 126 -18.80 -19.89 1.15
C ASP A 126 -20.11 -19.06 1.18
N ILE A 127 -20.07 -17.92 1.89
CA ILE A 127 -21.18 -16.98 2.03
C ILE A 127 -21.70 -16.57 0.63
N PRO A 128 -23.03 -16.57 0.39
CA PRO A 128 -23.60 -16.14 -0.88
C PRO A 128 -23.13 -14.73 -1.28
N LEU A 129 -22.78 -14.57 -2.55
CA LEU A 129 -22.33 -13.30 -3.13
C LEU A 129 -23.36 -12.79 -4.13
N ILE A 130 -23.88 -11.58 -3.89
CA ILE A 130 -24.81 -10.89 -4.79
C ILE A 130 -24.02 -9.79 -5.50
N ILE A 131 -24.05 -9.79 -6.84
CA ILE A 131 -23.31 -8.82 -7.66
C ILE A 131 -24.27 -8.21 -8.67
N ASP A 132 -24.43 -6.89 -8.63
CA ASP A 132 -25.19 -6.15 -9.62
C ASP A 132 -24.24 -5.58 -10.66
N GLN A 133 -24.61 -5.73 -11.93
CA GLN A 133 -23.85 -5.30 -13.12
C GLN A 133 -22.33 -5.57 -13.00
N PRO A 134 -21.90 -6.83 -12.77
CA PRO A 134 -20.47 -7.17 -12.69
C PRO A 134 -19.66 -6.79 -13.94
N GLU A 135 -20.33 -6.57 -15.06
CA GLU A 135 -19.77 -6.13 -16.34
C GLU A 135 -19.59 -4.61 -16.49
N GLU A 136 -20.11 -3.81 -15.56
CA GLU A 136 -20.09 -2.35 -15.66
C GLU A 136 -18.65 -1.83 -15.75
N ASN A 137 -18.38 -0.95 -16.71
CA ASN A 137 -17.05 -0.37 -16.97
C ASN A 137 -15.97 -1.37 -17.43
N LEU A 138 -16.34 -2.59 -17.85
CA LEU A 138 -15.42 -3.57 -18.44
C LEU A 138 -15.62 -3.72 -19.94
N ASP A 139 -14.51 -3.83 -20.68
CA ASP A 139 -14.57 -4.19 -22.09
C ASP A 139 -14.84 -5.70 -22.27
N ASN A 140 -15.34 -6.09 -23.44
CA ASN A 140 -15.70 -7.47 -23.73
C ASN A 140 -14.52 -8.45 -23.63
N GLN A 141 -13.29 -8.03 -23.91
CA GLN A 141 -12.11 -8.90 -23.77
C GLN A 141 -11.83 -9.16 -22.29
N THR A 142 -11.92 -8.14 -21.44
CA THR A 142 -11.77 -8.26 -19.99
C THR A 142 -12.86 -9.14 -19.37
N ILE A 143 -14.11 -9.00 -19.81
CA ILE A 143 -15.23 -9.84 -19.37
C ILE A 143 -14.94 -11.32 -19.70
N ALA A 144 -14.64 -11.63 -20.95
CA ALA A 144 -14.45 -13.01 -21.39
C ALA A 144 -13.14 -13.64 -20.87
N GLY A 145 -12.04 -12.87 -20.87
CA GLY A 145 -10.71 -13.35 -20.52
C GLY A 145 -10.44 -13.39 -19.01
N THR A 146 -11.09 -12.54 -18.23
CA THR A 146 -10.83 -12.41 -16.79
C THR A 146 -12.05 -12.73 -15.95
N LEU A 147 -13.15 -11.98 -16.10
CA LEU A 147 -14.31 -12.09 -15.21
C LEU A 147 -14.98 -13.48 -15.27
N VAL A 148 -15.23 -14.00 -16.47
CA VAL A 148 -15.86 -15.32 -16.68
C VAL A 148 -15.09 -16.45 -15.97
N PRO A 149 -13.75 -16.62 -16.18
CA PRO A 149 -12.98 -17.62 -15.45
C PRO A 149 -13.06 -17.49 -13.93
N LEU A 150 -13.03 -16.25 -13.40
CA LEU A 150 -13.12 -15.98 -11.97
C LEU A 150 -14.47 -16.47 -11.40
N ILE A 151 -15.57 -16.12 -12.06
CA ILE A 151 -16.92 -16.54 -11.68
C ILE A 151 -17.03 -18.07 -11.74
N LYS A 152 -16.60 -18.71 -12.83
CA LYS A 152 -16.64 -20.17 -12.99
C LYS A 152 -15.87 -20.92 -11.91
N LYS A 153 -14.75 -20.36 -11.45
CA LYS A 153 -13.96 -20.93 -10.35
C LYS A 153 -14.63 -20.72 -9.01
N ALA A 154 -15.17 -19.52 -8.76
CA ALA A 154 -15.82 -19.16 -7.51
C ALA A 154 -17.15 -19.89 -7.29
N LYS A 155 -17.99 -20.04 -8.33
CA LYS A 155 -19.30 -20.71 -8.22
C LYS A 155 -19.23 -22.18 -7.79
N LYS A 156 -18.06 -22.83 -7.95
CA LYS A 156 -17.82 -24.20 -7.49
C LYS A 156 -17.78 -24.34 -5.98
N ARG A 157 -17.57 -23.24 -5.25
CA ARG A 157 -17.43 -23.25 -3.79
C ARG A 157 -18.38 -22.30 -3.07
N ARG A 158 -18.93 -21.29 -3.74
CA ARG A 158 -19.84 -20.30 -3.16
C ARG A 158 -21.02 -20.06 -4.08
N GLN A 159 -22.19 -19.79 -3.51
CA GLN A 159 -23.33 -19.36 -4.31
C GLN A 159 -23.09 -17.93 -4.82
N ILE A 160 -23.34 -17.70 -6.11
CA ILE A 160 -23.22 -16.39 -6.75
C ILE A 160 -24.54 -16.05 -7.41
N ILE A 161 -25.12 -14.92 -7.05
CA ILE A 161 -26.32 -14.35 -7.66
C ILE A 161 -25.88 -13.10 -8.40
N MET A 162 -26.06 -13.07 -9.71
CA MET A 162 -25.69 -11.93 -10.53
C MET A 162 -26.93 -11.31 -11.18
N VAL A 163 -26.99 -9.99 -11.14
CA VAL A 163 -27.96 -9.19 -11.89
C VAL A 163 -27.20 -8.54 -13.03
N THR A 164 -27.61 -8.81 -14.27
CA THR A 164 -26.90 -8.32 -15.46
C THR A 164 -27.91 -8.03 -16.56
N HIS A 165 -27.58 -7.03 -17.38
CA HIS A 165 -28.29 -6.75 -18.63
C HIS A 165 -27.57 -7.38 -19.84
N ASN A 166 -26.41 -8.00 -19.63
CA ASN A 166 -25.61 -8.64 -20.66
C ASN A 166 -25.91 -10.16 -20.70
N PRO A 167 -26.75 -10.64 -21.64
CA PRO A 167 -27.11 -12.06 -21.71
C PRO A 167 -25.92 -12.96 -22.04
N ASN A 168 -24.86 -12.42 -22.67
CA ASN A 168 -23.64 -13.19 -22.92
C ASN A 168 -22.96 -13.58 -21.63
N LEU A 169 -23.00 -12.75 -20.58
CA LEU A 169 -22.42 -13.10 -19.29
C LEU A 169 -23.15 -14.31 -18.70
N ALA A 170 -24.48 -14.32 -18.77
CA ALA A 170 -25.30 -15.42 -18.28
C ALA A 170 -24.99 -16.76 -18.98
N VAL A 171 -24.81 -16.73 -20.30
CA VAL A 171 -24.46 -17.91 -21.10
C VAL A 171 -23.01 -18.34 -20.88
N VAL A 172 -22.07 -17.40 -20.98
CA VAL A 172 -20.64 -17.70 -20.99
C VAL A 172 -20.13 -18.06 -19.58
N CYS A 173 -20.72 -17.51 -18.51
CA CYS A 173 -20.46 -17.92 -17.13
C CYS A 173 -21.05 -19.29 -16.76
N ASP A 174 -21.82 -19.92 -17.66
CA ASP A 174 -22.46 -21.22 -17.43
C ASP A 174 -23.40 -21.14 -16.21
N ALA A 175 -24.40 -20.25 -16.26
CA ALA A 175 -25.31 -20.06 -15.14
C ALA A 175 -26.17 -21.31 -14.87
N ASP A 176 -26.26 -21.72 -13.60
CA ASP A 176 -27.07 -22.90 -13.21
C ASP A 176 -28.57 -22.59 -13.23
N GLN A 177 -28.93 -21.34 -12.96
CA GLN A 177 -30.29 -20.84 -13.01
C GLN A 177 -30.31 -19.47 -13.68
N LEU A 178 -31.28 -19.28 -14.57
CA LEU A 178 -31.58 -18.01 -15.22
C LEU A 178 -32.97 -17.58 -14.78
N VAL A 179 -33.08 -16.34 -14.30
CA VAL A 179 -34.36 -15.70 -13.98
C VAL A 179 -34.49 -14.48 -14.87
N TYR A 180 -35.47 -14.49 -15.76
CA TYR A 180 -35.71 -13.38 -16.70
C TYR A 180 -36.74 -12.41 -16.12
N ALA A 181 -36.32 -11.17 -15.89
CA ALA A 181 -37.21 -10.09 -15.47
C ALA A 181 -37.73 -9.32 -16.69
N ASN A 182 -39.05 -9.18 -16.82
CA ASN A 182 -39.70 -8.40 -17.87
C ASN A 182 -40.52 -7.25 -17.27
N LEU A 183 -40.35 -6.04 -17.80
CA LEU A 183 -41.11 -4.86 -17.41
C LEU A 183 -42.15 -4.52 -18.47
N ASN A 184 -43.44 -4.63 -18.11
CA ASN A 184 -44.54 -4.15 -18.94
C ASN A 184 -44.94 -2.74 -18.53
N LYS A 185 -44.43 -1.74 -19.27
CA LYS A 185 -44.76 -0.32 -19.03
C LYS A 185 -46.22 0.03 -19.32
N ALA A 186 -46.87 -0.70 -20.24
CA ALA A 186 -48.27 -0.46 -20.59
C ALA A 186 -49.24 -0.99 -19.53
N ASP A 187 -48.84 -2.02 -18.77
CA ASP A 187 -49.59 -2.60 -17.65
C ASP A 187 -49.09 -2.02 -16.31
N GLY A 188 -49.09 -0.69 -16.18
CA GLY A 188 -48.75 -0.02 -14.92
C GLY A 188 -47.33 -0.28 -14.39
N ASN A 189 -46.35 -0.48 -15.29
CA ASN A 189 -44.97 -0.87 -14.94
C ASN A 189 -44.88 -2.22 -14.19
N ARG A 190 -45.78 -3.16 -14.48
CA ARG A 190 -45.73 -4.50 -13.90
C ARG A 190 -44.44 -5.22 -14.27
N VAL A 191 -43.78 -5.80 -13.27
CA VAL A 191 -42.59 -6.65 -13.46
C VAL A 191 -42.99 -8.12 -13.28
N THR A 192 -42.60 -8.97 -14.22
CA THR A 192 -42.77 -10.43 -14.13
C THR A 192 -41.42 -11.13 -14.18
N TYR A 193 -41.29 -12.25 -13.48
CA TYR A 193 -40.10 -13.10 -13.46
C TYR A 193 -40.45 -14.46 -14.03
N VAL A 194 -39.64 -14.96 -14.97
CA VAL A 194 -39.79 -16.28 -15.62
C VAL A 194 -38.54 -17.09 -15.39
#